data_AF-B5VJ41-F1
#
_entry.id   AF-B5VJ41-F1
#
_cell.length_a   1.000
_cell.length_b   1.000
_cell.length_c   1.000
_cell.angle_alpha   90.00
_cell.angle_beta   90.00
_cell.angle_gamma   90.00
#
_symmetry.space_group_name_H-M   'P 1'
#
loop_
_entity.id
_entity.type
_entity.pdbx_description
1 polymer ?
#
loop_
_entity_poly.entity_id
_entity_poly.type
_entity_poly.pdbx_seq_one_letter_code
_entity_poly.pdbx_strand_id
1 'polypeptide(L)'
;NESLVEKWILHKLTETSKIVNEALDKRDFLTSTSSIYEFWYLICDVYIENSKYLIQEGSAIEKKSAKDTLYILLDNALKLIHPFMPFISEEMWQRLPKRSTEKAASIVKASYPVYVSEYDDVKSANAYDLVLNITKEARSLLSEYNILKNGKVFVESNHEEYFKTAEDQKDSIVSLIKAIDEVTVVRDASEIPEGCVLQSVNPEVNVHLLVKGHVDIDAEIAKVQKKLEKAKKSKNGIEQTINSKDYETKANTQAKEANKSKLDNTVAEIEGLEATIENLKRLKL
;
A
#
# COMPACT_ATOMS: atom_id res chain seq x y z
N ASN A 1 -17.51 -3.37 21.67
CA ASN A 1 -17.93 -4.23 20.53
C ASN A 1 -17.27 -3.80 19.22
N GLU A 2 -16.20 -3.03 19.32
CA GLU A 2 -15.42 -2.53 18.21
C GLU A 2 -14.74 -3.71 17.52
N SER A 3 -14.90 -3.78 16.20
CA SER A 3 -14.13 -4.65 15.33
C SER A 3 -12.64 -4.27 15.35
N LEU A 4 -11.78 -5.11 14.76
CA LEU A 4 -10.34 -4.87 14.73
C LEU A 4 -10.00 -3.53 14.05
N VAL A 5 -10.65 -3.22 12.93
CA VAL A 5 -10.46 -1.94 12.21
C VAL A 5 -10.88 -0.74 13.05
N GLU A 6 -11.95 -0.86 13.85
CA GLU A 6 -12.44 0.21 14.71
C GLU A 6 -11.46 0.48 15.84
N LYS A 7 -10.94 -0.57 16.48
CA LYS A 7 -9.90 -0.43 17.51
C LYS A 7 -8.62 0.19 16.95
N TRP A 8 -8.19 -0.26 15.77
CA TRP A 8 -7.02 0.27 15.09
C TRP A 8 -7.16 1.77 14.82
N ILE A 9 -8.26 2.22 14.20
CA ILE A 9 -8.39 3.64 13.83
C ILE A 9 -8.59 4.54 15.05
N LEU A 10 -9.22 4.04 16.13
CA LEU A 10 -9.30 4.75 17.41
C LEU A 10 -7.92 4.89 18.06
N HIS A 11 -7.09 3.85 18.00
CA HIS A 11 -5.70 3.94 18.41
C HIS A 11 -4.92 4.96 17.58
N LYS A 12 -5.06 4.95 16.25
CA LYS A 12 -4.43 5.97 15.39
C LYS A 12 -4.91 7.39 15.75
N LEU A 13 -6.20 7.57 16.06
CA LEU A 13 -6.75 8.86 16.50
C LEU A 13 -6.07 9.38 17.78
N THR A 14 -5.92 8.53 18.80
CA THR A 14 -5.35 8.96 20.09
C THR A 14 -3.87 9.31 19.95
N GLU A 15 -3.11 8.53 19.16
CA GLU A 15 -1.71 8.80 18.87
C GLU A 15 -1.54 10.08 18.01
N THR A 16 -2.36 10.27 16.97
CA THR A 16 -2.36 11.52 16.20
C THR A 16 -2.68 12.72 17.10
N SER A 17 -3.67 12.59 17.98
CA SER A 17 -4.03 13.66 18.92
C SER A 17 -2.85 14.02 19.82
N LYS A 18 -2.15 13.02 20.38
CA LYS A 18 -0.94 13.23 21.17
C LYS A 18 0.15 13.96 20.39
N ILE A 19 0.50 13.47 19.20
CA ILE A 19 1.54 14.04 18.33
C ILE A 19 1.23 15.49 17.99
N VAL A 20 -0.01 15.78 17.59
CA VAL A 20 -0.44 17.14 17.21
C VAL A 20 -0.39 18.09 18.40
N ASN A 21 -0.83 17.67 19.59
CA ASN A 21 -0.73 18.51 20.80
C ASN A 21 0.73 18.83 21.14
N GLU A 22 1.61 17.82 21.17
CA GLU A 22 3.04 18.02 21.45
C GLU A 22 3.72 18.91 20.39
N ALA A 23 3.34 18.78 19.13
CA ALA A 23 3.88 19.58 18.04
C ALA A 23 3.39 21.04 18.13
N LEU A 24 2.12 21.27 18.44
CA LEU A 24 1.56 22.60 18.66
C LEU A 24 2.22 23.32 19.85
N ASP A 25 2.46 22.62 20.96
CA ASP A 25 3.18 23.16 22.13
C ASP A 25 4.60 23.64 21.76
N LYS A 26 5.25 22.91 20.85
CA LYS A 26 6.59 23.22 20.33
C LYS A 26 6.56 24.21 19.15
N ARG A 27 5.38 24.65 18.70
CA ARG A 27 5.16 25.46 17.49
C ARG A 27 5.66 24.79 16.20
N ASP A 28 5.70 23.46 16.18
CA ASP A 28 6.01 22.67 15.00
C ASP A 28 4.74 22.42 14.16
N PHE A 29 4.42 23.40 13.31
CA PHE A 29 3.26 23.34 12.44
C PHE A 29 3.41 22.33 11.30
N LEU A 30 4.65 21.95 10.94
CA LEU A 30 4.89 20.97 9.88
C LEU A 30 4.48 19.58 10.36
N THR A 31 4.96 19.16 11.53
CA THR A 31 4.58 17.88 12.13
C THR A 31 3.09 17.83 12.41
N SER A 32 2.52 18.93 12.90
CA SER A 32 1.07 19.03 13.16
C SER A 32 0.25 18.80 11.89
N THR A 33 0.51 19.56 10.82
CA THR A 33 -0.28 19.46 9.58
C THR A 33 -0.05 18.14 8.85
N SER A 34 1.18 17.60 8.85
CA SER A 34 1.49 16.30 8.24
C SER A 34 0.76 15.15 8.94
N SER A 35 0.75 15.14 10.27
CA SER A 35 0.07 14.10 11.06
C SER A 35 -1.45 14.14 10.89
N ILE A 36 -2.03 15.35 10.85
CA ILE A 36 -3.47 15.54 10.57
C ILE A 36 -3.81 15.04 9.18
N TYR A 37 -2.99 15.37 8.18
CA TYR A 37 -3.22 14.98 6.80
C TYR A 37 -3.14 13.46 6.60
N GLU A 38 -2.14 12.80 7.19
CA GLU A 38 -2.03 11.34 7.20
C GLU A 38 -3.26 10.70 7.88
N PHE A 39 -3.71 11.24 9.01
CA PHE A 39 -4.89 10.71 9.68
C PHE A 39 -6.18 10.84 8.85
N TRP A 40 -6.35 11.94 8.11
CA TRP A 40 -7.46 12.07 7.15
C TRP A 40 -7.41 11.00 6.05
N TYR A 41 -6.23 10.62 5.57
CA TYR A 41 -6.09 9.50 4.65
C TYR A 41 -6.53 8.17 5.27
N LEU A 42 -6.14 7.90 6.53
CA LEU A 42 -6.56 6.68 7.22
C LEU A 42 -8.09 6.61 7.38
N ILE A 43 -8.75 7.74 7.64
CA ILE A 43 -10.22 7.78 7.70
C ILE A 43 -10.82 7.47 6.33
N CYS A 44 -10.38 8.17 5.28
CA CYS A 44 -11.00 8.11 3.96
C CYS A 44 -10.70 6.81 3.20
N ASP A 45 -9.43 6.44 3.11
CA ASP A 45 -8.98 5.36 2.23
C ASP A 45 -9.06 3.99 2.90
N VAL A 46 -9.05 3.95 4.24
CA VAL A 46 -9.07 2.71 5.01
C VAL A 46 -10.40 2.55 5.73
N TYR A 47 -10.70 3.41 6.70
CA TYR A 47 -11.83 3.18 7.59
C TYR A 47 -13.18 3.28 6.88
N ILE A 48 -13.39 4.31 6.04
CA ILE A 48 -14.62 4.45 5.26
C ILE A 48 -14.78 3.31 4.27
N GLU A 49 -13.73 2.93 3.54
CA GLU A 49 -13.79 1.81 2.60
C GLU A 49 -14.14 0.50 3.30
N ASN A 50 -13.50 0.21 4.44
CA ASN A 50 -13.76 -1.01 5.20
C ASN A 50 -15.16 -1.03 5.84
N SER A 51 -15.57 0.08 6.43
CA SER A 51 -16.87 0.19 7.12
C SER A 51 -18.07 0.12 6.18
N LYS A 52 -17.90 0.26 4.85
CA LYS A 52 -19.00 0.09 3.88
C LYS A 52 -19.70 -1.26 4.04
N TYR A 53 -18.93 -2.34 4.16
CA TYR A 53 -19.48 -3.67 4.33
C TYR A 53 -20.24 -3.79 5.67
N LEU A 54 -19.62 -3.37 6.77
CA LEU A 54 -20.26 -3.36 8.10
C LEU A 54 -21.56 -2.54 8.11
N ILE A 55 -21.57 -1.39 7.44
CA ILE A 55 -22.71 -0.48 7.40
C ILE A 55 -23.85 -1.00 6.50
N GLN A 56 -23.53 -1.75 5.44
CA GLN A 56 -24.52 -2.27 4.48
C GLN A 56 -25.08 -3.62 4.93
N GLU A 57 -24.20 -4.57 5.25
CA GLU A 57 -24.53 -5.98 5.45
C GLU A 57 -24.45 -6.42 6.92
N GLY A 58 -23.78 -5.65 7.79
CA GLY A 58 -23.62 -6.00 9.20
C GLY A 58 -24.94 -6.07 9.99
N SER A 59 -24.87 -6.68 11.18
CA SER A 59 -25.94 -6.66 12.18
C SER A 59 -26.24 -5.24 12.65
N ALA A 60 -27.39 -5.04 13.31
CA ALA A 60 -27.75 -3.73 13.84
C ALA A 60 -26.71 -3.17 14.84
N ILE A 61 -26.03 -4.06 15.58
CA ILE A 61 -24.99 -3.69 16.54
C ILE A 61 -23.72 -3.26 15.82
N GLU A 62 -23.28 -4.02 14.81
CA GLU A 62 -22.09 -3.69 14.01
C GLU A 62 -22.30 -2.39 13.22
N LYS A 63 -23.46 -2.23 12.57
CA LYS A 63 -23.84 -1.00 11.86
C LYS A 63 -23.81 0.21 12.79
N LYS A 64 -24.29 0.06 14.02
CA LYS A 64 -24.26 1.13 15.02
C LYS A 64 -22.83 1.43 15.46
N SER A 65 -22.04 0.40 15.79
CA SER A 65 -20.63 0.54 16.18
C SER A 65 -19.83 1.29 15.11
N ALA A 66 -19.89 0.82 13.86
CA ALA A 66 -19.15 1.41 12.75
C ALA A 66 -19.52 2.89 12.52
N LYS A 67 -20.80 3.25 12.63
CA LYS A 67 -21.28 4.64 12.52
C LYS A 67 -20.86 5.49 13.71
N ASP A 68 -20.91 4.95 14.92
CA ASP A 68 -20.49 5.65 16.13
C ASP A 68 -18.98 5.93 16.12
N THR A 69 -18.18 4.96 15.66
CA THR A 69 -16.75 5.11 15.44
C THR A 69 -16.49 6.13 14.34
N LEU A 70 -17.16 6.06 13.17
CA LEU A 70 -17.00 7.04 12.09
C LEU A 70 -17.29 8.47 12.57
N TYR A 71 -18.34 8.64 13.37
CA TYR A 71 -18.66 9.93 13.97
C TYR A 71 -17.52 10.46 14.85
N ILE A 72 -16.98 9.61 15.74
CA ILE A 72 -15.86 9.98 16.62
C ILE A 72 -14.67 10.45 15.79
N LEU A 73 -14.33 9.73 14.72
CA LEU A 73 -13.23 10.08 13.84
C LEU A 73 -13.45 11.43 13.16
N LEU A 74 -14.62 11.66 12.56
CA LEU A 74 -14.92 12.91 11.85
C LEU A 74 -14.99 14.11 12.80
N ASP A 75 -15.61 13.96 13.96
CA ASP A 75 -15.69 15.03 14.97
C ASP A 75 -14.27 15.46 15.41
N ASN A 76 -13.41 14.49 15.75
CA ASN A 76 -12.06 14.79 16.20
C ASN A 76 -11.15 15.27 15.07
N ALA A 77 -11.22 14.68 13.87
CA ALA A 77 -10.40 15.12 12.73
C ALA A 77 -10.73 16.57 12.30
N LEU A 78 -12.01 16.96 12.35
CA LEU A 78 -12.42 18.34 12.10
C LEU A 78 -11.92 19.29 13.19
N LYS A 79 -11.98 18.88 14.46
CA LYS A 79 -11.43 19.68 15.57
C LYS A 79 -9.91 19.83 15.45
N LEU A 80 -9.18 18.75 15.12
CA LEU A 80 -7.72 18.77 14.94
C LEU A 80 -7.30 19.75 13.83
N ILE A 81 -7.98 19.75 12.68
CA ILE A 81 -7.61 20.59 11.53
C ILE A 81 -8.08 22.05 11.66
N HIS A 82 -9.02 22.33 12.57
CA HIS A 82 -9.65 23.65 12.70
C HIS A 82 -8.67 24.83 12.85
N PRO A 83 -7.57 24.75 13.64
CA PRO A 83 -6.58 25.82 13.74
C PRO A 83 -5.94 26.22 12.39
N PHE A 84 -5.96 25.31 11.41
CA PHE A 84 -5.37 25.52 10.08
C PHE A 84 -6.41 25.83 9.00
N MET A 85 -7.60 25.24 9.09
CA MET A 85 -8.66 25.36 8.08
C MET A 85 -10.00 25.76 8.71
N PRO A 86 -10.11 26.95 9.32
CA PRO A 86 -11.19 27.27 10.25
C PRO A 86 -12.58 27.34 9.63
N PHE A 87 -12.69 27.88 8.41
CA PHE A 87 -14.01 28.09 7.78
C PHE A 87 -14.66 26.78 7.32
N ILE A 88 -13.91 25.92 6.64
CA ILE A 88 -14.44 24.66 6.12
C ILE A 88 -14.68 23.64 7.24
N SER A 89 -13.79 23.59 8.24
CA SER A 89 -13.99 22.70 9.39
C SER A 89 -15.21 23.10 10.24
N GLU A 90 -15.45 24.40 10.45
CA GLU A 90 -16.68 24.89 11.11
C GLU A 90 -17.92 24.49 10.30
N GLU A 91 -17.92 24.72 8.99
CA GLU A 91 -19.05 24.41 8.10
C GLU A 91 -19.43 22.92 8.14
N MET A 92 -18.42 22.05 8.08
CA MET A 92 -18.61 20.59 8.12
C MET A 92 -19.01 20.11 9.50
N TRP A 93 -18.39 20.65 10.56
CA TRP A 93 -18.66 20.25 11.93
C TRP A 93 -20.08 20.58 12.38
N GLN A 94 -20.62 21.73 11.96
CA GLN A 94 -22.03 22.09 12.23
C GLN A 94 -23.04 21.14 11.57
N ARG A 95 -22.63 20.41 10.51
CA ARG A 95 -23.46 19.42 9.82
C ARG A 95 -23.38 18.02 10.42
N LEU A 96 -22.39 17.76 11.27
CA LEU A 96 -22.34 16.49 11.99
C LEU A 96 -23.52 16.40 12.97
N PRO A 97 -24.16 15.23 13.11
CA PRO A 97 -25.21 15.02 14.10
C PRO A 97 -24.70 15.35 15.51
N LYS A 98 -25.28 16.33 16.21
CA LYS A 98 -24.76 16.72 17.53
C LYS A 98 -25.07 15.63 18.57
N ARG A 99 -24.02 15.03 19.16
CA ARG A 99 -24.18 14.16 20.33
C ARG A 99 -24.67 14.98 21.52
N SER A 100 -25.44 14.34 22.40
CA SER A 100 -25.96 15.00 23.61
C SER A 100 -24.86 15.56 24.52
N THR A 101 -23.65 15.02 24.43
CA THR A 101 -22.45 15.45 25.15
C THR A 101 -21.82 16.72 24.58
N GLU A 102 -22.04 17.03 23.30
CA GLU A 102 -21.47 18.22 22.66
C GLU A 102 -22.39 19.42 22.88
N LYS A 103 -21.84 20.47 23.52
CA LYS A 103 -22.57 21.68 23.90
C LYS A 103 -22.00 22.94 23.26
N ALA A 104 -20.86 22.84 22.58
CA ALA A 104 -20.24 23.98 21.92
C ALA A 104 -21.13 24.49 20.77
N ALA A 105 -21.31 25.82 20.73
CA ALA A 105 -22.07 26.48 19.67
C ALA A 105 -21.26 26.59 18.35
N SER A 106 -19.93 26.52 18.42
CA SER A 106 -18.99 26.62 17.30
C SER A 106 -17.78 25.73 17.62
N ILE A 107 -17.16 25.18 16.58
CA ILE A 107 -16.00 24.27 16.74
C ILE A 107 -14.81 24.99 17.40
N VAL A 108 -14.70 26.32 17.22
CA VAL A 108 -13.71 27.18 17.90
C VAL A 108 -13.77 27.04 19.43
N LYS A 109 -14.96 26.76 19.97
CA LYS A 109 -15.22 26.64 21.42
C LYS A 109 -15.33 25.19 21.88
N ALA A 110 -15.19 24.22 20.98
CA ALA A 110 -15.24 22.81 21.32
C ALA A 110 -13.92 22.39 21.98
N SER A 111 -13.99 21.35 22.83
CA SER A 111 -12.78 20.77 23.41
C SER A 111 -11.87 20.23 22.31
N TYR A 112 -10.59 20.62 22.34
CA TYR A 112 -9.61 20.12 21.39
C TYR A 112 -9.28 18.65 21.71
N PRO A 113 -9.08 17.78 20.69
CA PRO A 113 -8.77 16.37 20.91
C PRO A 113 -7.44 16.21 21.65
N VAL A 114 -7.40 15.28 22.60
CA VAL A 114 -6.22 14.94 23.40
C VAL A 114 -6.05 13.43 23.43
N TYR A 115 -4.92 12.95 23.94
CA TYR A 115 -4.71 11.52 24.15
C TYR A 115 -5.76 10.93 25.10
N VAL A 116 -6.38 9.83 24.67
CA VAL A 116 -7.36 9.03 25.39
C VAL A 116 -6.81 7.62 25.58
N SER A 117 -6.59 7.22 26.83
CA SER A 117 -6.00 5.93 27.20
C SER A 117 -6.85 4.72 26.78
N GLU A 118 -8.16 4.91 26.71
CA GLU A 118 -9.15 3.88 26.36
C GLU A 118 -9.08 3.49 24.88
N TYR A 119 -8.49 4.35 24.05
CA TYR A 119 -8.24 4.07 22.64
C TYR A 119 -6.85 3.51 22.40
N ASP A 120 -5.97 3.47 23.41
CA ASP A 120 -4.63 2.95 23.24
C ASP A 120 -4.63 1.41 23.21
N ASP A 121 -4.65 0.86 22.00
CA ASP A 121 -4.55 -0.58 21.74
C ASP A 121 -3.49 -0.90 20.68
N VAL A 122 -2.22 -0.85 21.11
CA VAL A 122 -1.05 -1.20 20.27
C VAL A 122 -1.18 -2.60 19.64
N LYS A 123 -1.80 -3.54 20.35
CA LYS A 123 -1.94 -4.92 19.84
C LYS A 123 -2.88 -4.95 18.64
N SER A 124 -4.08 -4.38 18.77
CA SER A 124 -5.03 -4.28 17.66
C SER A 124 -4.46 -3.43 16.53
N ALA A 125 -3.68 -2.39 16.87
CA ALA A 125 -3.03 -1.55 15.89
C ALA A 125 -2.04 -2.35 15.02
N ASN A 126 -1.12 -3.10 15.64
CA ASN A 126 -0.15 -3.93 14.93
C ASN A 126 -0.83 -5.02 14.09
N ALA A 127 -1.89 -5.65 14.61
CA ALA A 127 -2.63 -6.67 13.88
C ALA A 127 -3.30 -6.10 12.62
N TYR A 128 -3.90 -4.91 12.70
CA TYR A 128 -4.52 -4.31 11.52
C TYR A 128 -3.49 -3.66 10.57
N ASP A 129 -2.36 -3.17 11.08
CA ASP A 129 -1.24 -2.71 10.23
C ASP A 129 -0.70 -3.87 9.37
N LEU A 130 -0.70 -5.11 9.87
CA LEU A 130 -0.41 -6.30 9.06
C LEU A 130 -1.39 -6.43 7.89
N VAL A 131 -2.70 -6.27 8.13
CA VAL A 131 -3.75 -6.33 7.10
C VAL A 131 -3.52 -5.27 6.01
N LEU A 132 -3.15 -4.06 6.41
CA LEU A 132 -2.84 -2.97 5.48
C LEU A 132 -1.58 -3.25 4.68
N ASN A 133 -0.54 -3.81 5.30
CA ASN A 133 0.69 -4.17 4.60
C ASN A 133 0.43 -5.30 3.59
N ILE A 134 -0.31 -6.35 3.97
CA ILE A 134 -0.78 -7.39 3.03
C ILE A 134 -1.52 -6.76 1.84
N THR A 135 -2.47 -5.86 2.13
CA THR A 135 -3.27 -5.17 1.11
C THR A 135 -2.40 -4.34 0.18
N LYS A 136 -1.42 -3.63 0.72
CA LYS A 136 -0.48 -2.79 -0.05
C LYS A 136 0.37 -3.63 -0.99
N GLU A 137 0.98 -4.71 -0.50
CA GLU A 137 1.83 -5.58 -1.32
C GLU A 137 0.97 -6.31 -2.39
N ALA A 138 -0.26 -6.72 -2.06
CA ALA A 138 -1.19 -7.26 -3.04
C ALA A 138 -1.56 -6.25 -4.15
N ARG A 139 -1.87 -4.99 -3.79
CA ARG A 139 -2.14 -3.92 -4.77
C ARG A 139 -0.90 -3.62 -5.63
N SER A 140 0.30 -3.68 -5.04
CA SER A 140 1.57 -3.53 -5.77
C SER A 140 1.70 -4.58 -6.85
N LEU A 141 1.53 -5.87 -6.51
CA LEU A 141 1.57 -6.97 -7.48
C LEU A 141 0.49 -6.80 -8.57
N LEU A 142 -0.75 -6.48 -8.19
CA LEU A 142 -1.83 -6.28 -9.15
C LEU A 142 -1.51 -5.16 -10.15
N SER A 143 -0.93 -4.07 -9.67
CA SER A 143 -0.51 -2.94 -10.51
C SER A 143 0.67 -3.31 -11.41
N GLU A 144 1.67 -4.02 -10.88
CA GLU A 144 2.87 -4.43 -11.61
C GLU A 144 2.51 -5.31 -12.82
N TYR A 145 1.60 -6.27 -12.62
CA TYR A 145 1.14 -7.20 -13.66
C TYR A 145 -0.11 -6.71 -14.41
N ASN A 146 -0.53 -5.46 -14.20
CA ASN A 146 -1.68 -4.82 -14.83
C ASN A 146 -2.99 -5.64 -14.76
N ILE A 147 -3.21 -6.30 -13.62
CA ILE A 147 -4.42 -7.08 -13.34
C ILE A 147 -5.46 -6.15 -12.72
N LEU A 148 -6.41 -5.71 -13.53
CA LEU A 148 -7.44 -4.74 -13.12
C LEU A 148 -8.71 -5.40 -12.55
N LYS A 149 -8.94 -6.68 -12.82
CA LYS A 149 -10.14 -7.44 -12.41
C LYS A 149 -9.84 -8.93 -12.28
N ASN A 150 -10.65 -9.62 -11.48
CA ASN A 150 -10.62 -11.06 -11.27
C ASN A 150 -9.25 -11.59 -10.79
N GLY A 151 -8.45 -10.76 -10.13
CA GLY A 151 -7.17 -11.18 -9.58
C GLY A 151 -7.39 -12.19 -8.46
N LYS A 152 -6.50 -13.18 -8.35
CA LYS A 152 -6.52 -14.16 -7.26
C LYS A 152 -5.30 -13.97 -6.38
N VAL A 153 -5.55 -13.54 -5.15
CA VAL A 153 -4.51 -13.25 -4.17
C VAL A 153 -4.52 -14.32 -3.08
N PHE A 154 -3.32 -14.75 -2.72
CA PHE A 154 -3.09 -15.69 -1.63
C PHE A 154 -2.19 -15.05 -0.59
N VAL A 155 -2.46 -15.28 0.69
CA VAL A 155 -1.62 -14.85 1.80
C VAL A 155 -1.05 -16.10 2.45
N GLU A 156 0.26 -16.18 2.53
CA GLU A 156 0.97 -17.31 3.13
C GLU A 156 1.57 -16.87 4.46
N SER A 157 1.27 -17.60 5.53
CA SER A 157 1.99 -17.46 6.80
C SER A 157 1.91 -18.75 7.62
N ASN A 158 3.06 -19.20 8.13
CA ASN A 158 3.14 -20.30 9.08
C ASN A 158 3.07 -19.83 10.55
N HIS A 159 3.16 -18.52 10.80
CA HIS A 159 3.06 -17.93 12.13
C HIS A 159 1.59 -17.83 12.57
N GLU A 160 1.24 -18.43 13.71
CA GLU A 160 -0.16 -18.63 14.12
C GLU A 160 -0.96 -17.33 14.22
N GLU A 161 -0.39 -16.28 14.83
CA GLU A 161 -1.09 -15.01 15.01
C GLU A 161 -1.29 -14.27 13.68
N TYR A 162 -0.33 -14.37 12.77
CA TYR A 162 -0.40 -13.70 11.46
C TYR A 162 -1.37 -14.41 10.52
N PHE A 163 -1.29 -15.75 10.47
CA PHE A 163 -2.26 -16.58 9.77
C PHE A 163 -3.68 -16.26 10.25
N LYS A 164 -3.91 -16.29 11.56
CA LYS A 164 -5.23 -16.02 12.13
C LYS A 164 -5.71 -14.60 11.82
N THR A 165 -4.84 -13.60 11.95
CA THR A 165 -5.21 -12.20 11.64
C THR A 165 -5.59 -12.03 10.18
N ALA A 166 -4.80 -12.59 9.25
CA ALA A 166 -5.11 -12.53 7.82
C ALA A 166 -6.41 -13.28 7.50
N GLU A 167 -6.63 -14.45 8.11
CA GLU A 167 -7.80 -15.29 7.91
C GLU A 167 -9.08 -14.62 8.44
N ASP A 168 -9.04 -14.09 9.67
CA ASP A 168 -10.15 -13.37 10.31
C ASP A 168 -10.46 -12.03 9.62
N GLN A 169 -9.55 -11.50 8.78
CA GLN A 169 -9.66 -10.19 8.12
C GLN A 169 -9.68 -10.30 6.59
N LYS A 170 -9.99 -11.46 6.01
CA LYS A 170 -10.12 -11.64 4.55
C LYS A 170 -11.05 -10.61 3.91
N ASP A 171 -12.23 -10.43 4.48
CA ASP A 171 -13.22 -9.47 3.98
C ASP A 171 -12.69 -8.03 4.00
N SER A 172 -11.86 -7.71 5.00
CA SER A 172 -11.20 -6.42 5.10
C SER A 172 -10.22 -6.21 3.94
N ILE A 173 -9.35 -7.20 3.68
CA ILE A 173 -8.39 -7.15 2.57
C ILE A 173 -9.11 -7.01 1.23
N VAL A 174 -10.14 -7.83 1.01
CA VAL A 174 -10.95 -7.80 -0.23
C VAL A 174 -11.65 -6.45 -0.39
N SER A 175 -12.24 -5.89 0.67
CA SER A 175 -12.92 -4.58 0.60
C SER A 175 -11.99 -3.44 0.18
N LEU A 176 -10.69 -3.57 0.49
CA LEU A 176 -9.68 -2.59 0.11
C LEU A 176 -9.13 -2.84 -1.31
N ILE A 177 -9.36 -4.00 -1.94
CA ILE A 177 -8.80 -4.31 -3.26
C ILE A 177 -9.90 -4.52 -4.28
N LYS A 178 -10.17 -3.48 -5.09
CA LYS A 178 -11.23 -3.52 -6.13
C LYS A 178 -11.02 -4.56 -7.24
N ALA A 179 -9.80 -5.06 -7.42
CA ALA A 179 -9.45 -5.95 -8.52
C ALA A 179 -9.66 -7.44 -8.19
N ILE A 180 -10.03 -7.78 -6.95
CA ILE A 180 -10.20 -9.16 -6.47
C ILE A 180 -11.56 -9.31 -5.81
N ASP A 181 -12.10 -10.52 -5.87
CA ASP A 181 -13.36 -10.88 -5.21
C ASP A 181 -13.12 -11.75 -3.96
N GLU A 182 -11.94 -12.37 -3.86
CA GLU A 182 -11.57 -13.25 -2.75
C GLU A 182 -10.07 -13.19 -2.45
N VAL A 183 -9.73 -13.51 -1.20
CA VAL A 183 -8.37 -13.80 -0.74
C VAL A 183 -8.36 -15.17 -0.09
N THR A 184 -7.38 -15.99 -0.41
CA THR A 184 -7.14 -17.28 0.25
C THR A 184 -5.96 -17.16 1.19
N VAL A 185 -6.09 -17.57 2.45
CA VAL A 185 -4.95 -17.62 3.38
C VAL A 185 -4.53 -19.08 3.55
N VAL A 186 -3.23 -19.34 3.43
CA VAL A 186 -2.64 -20.68 3.48
C VAL A 186 -1.48 -20.71 4.48
N ARG A 187 -1.15 -21.92 4.97
CA ARG A 187 -0.04 -22.09 5.90
C ARG A 187 1.25 -22.51 5.21
N ASP A 188 1.13 -23.17 4.07
CA ASP A 188 2.25 -23.74 3.35
C ASP A 188 2.28 -23.28 1.89
N ALA A 189 3.48 -22.96 1.39
CA ALA A 189 3.70 -22.58 0.01
C ALA A 189 3.23 -23.65 -1.00
N SER A 190 3.16 -24.93 -0.62
CA SER A 190 2.65 -26.01 -1.47
C SER A 190 1.15 -25.90 -1.78
N GLU A 191 0.41 -25.10 -1.01
CA GLU A 191 -1.01 -24.80 -1.26
C GLU A 191 -1.20 -23.67 -2.30
N ILE A 192 -0.11 -22.97 -2.65
CA ILE A 192 -0.12 -21.88 -3.64
C ILE A 192 -0.11 -22.48 -5.06
N PRO A 193 -1.04 -22.10 -5.94
CA PRO A 193 -1.04 -22.57 -7.33
C PRO A 193 0.21 -22.13 -8.11
N GLU A 194 0.63 -22.97 -9.07
CA GLU A 194 1.69 -22.64 -10.02
C GLU A 194 1.36 -21.37 -10.84
N GLY A 195 2.40 -20.60 -11.20
CA GLY A 195 2.25 -19.33 -11.90
C GLY A 195 1.85 -18.13 -11.02
N CYS A 196 2.06 -18.24 -9.71
CA CYS A 196 2.00 -17.10 -8.79
C CYS A 196 3.33 -16.34 -8.72
N VAL A 197 3.24 -15.03 -8.58
CA VAL A 197 4.36 -14.16 -8.17
C VAL A 197 4.27 -13.91 -6.67
N LEU A 198 5.41 -13.76 -6.00
CA LEU A 198 5.50 -13.55 -4.55
C LEU A 198 6.05 -12.15 -4.26
N GLN A 199 5.49 -11.52 -3.23
CA GLN A 199 6.04 -10.34 -2.56
C GLN A 199 5.99 -10.56 -1.05
N SER A 200 7.14 -10.35 -0.38
CA SER A 200 7.22 -10.48 1.08
C SER A 200 6.64 -9.23 1.75
N VAL A 201 5.74 -9.44 2.71
CA VAL A 201 5.19 -8.38 3.57
C VAL A 201 6.14 -8.15 4.74
N ASN A 202 6.58 -9.25 5.36
CA ASN A 202 7.58 -9.30 6.41
C ASN A 202 8.22 -10.72 6.39
N PRO A 203 9.20 -11.04 7.27
CA PRO A 203 9.87 -12.35 7.26
C PRO A 203 8.95 -13.57 7.43
N GLU A 204 7.73 -13.41 7.95
CA GLU A 204 6.80 -14.50 8.27
C GLU A 204 5.50 -14.46 7.45
N VAL A 205 5.33 -13.46 6.58
CA VAL A 205 4.12 -13.27 5.77
C VAL A 205 4.48 -12.90 4.35
N ASN A 206 3.98 -13.70 3.41
CA ASN A 206 4.10 -13.45 1.98
C ASN A 206 2.73 -13.25 1.34
N VAL A 207 2.68 -12.41 0.32
CA VAL A 207 1.53 -12.26 -0.57
C VAL A 207 1.90 -12.82 -1.92
N HIS A 208 0.97 -13.60 -2.47
CA HIS A 208 1.08 -14.20 -3.79
C HIS A 208 -0.05 -13.73 -4.69
N LEU A 209 0.26 -13.50 -5.96
CA LEU A 209 -0.73 -13.16 -6.98
C LEU A 209 -0.64 -14.16 -8.13
N LEU A 210 -1.76 -14.79 -8.48
CA LEU A 210 -1.82 -15.65 -9.66
C LEU A 210 -1.81 -14.81 -10.94
N VAL A 211 -0.71 -14.88 -11.68
CA VAL A 211 -0.54 -14.14 -12.94
C VAL A 211 -0.91 -15.00 -14.15
N LYS A 212 -0.78 -16.32 -14.02
CA LYS A 212 -1.13 -17.30 -15.04
C LYS A 212 -2.58 -17.12 -15.50
N GLY A 213 -2.77 -16.84 -16.78
CA GLY A 213 -4.09 -16.61 -17.40
C GLY A 213 -4.54 -15.15 -17.46
N HIS A 214 -3.91 -14.23 -16.72
CA HIS A 214 -4.21 -12.79 -16.78
C HIS A 214 -3.24 -12.02 -17.67
N VAL A 215 -2.00 -12.48 -17.77
CA VAL A 215 -0.97 -11.90 -18.62
C VAL A 215 -0.63 -12.89 -19.72
N ASP A 216 -0.55 -12.40 -20.96
CA ASP A 216 0.03 -13.17 -22.06
C ASP A 216 1.55 -13.20 -21.87
N ILE A 217 2.00 -14.15 -21.05
CA ILE A 217 3.41 -14.34 -20.72
C ILE A 217 4.21 -14.60 -22.00
N ASP A 218 3.65 -15.29 -22.99
CA ASP A 218 4.33 -15.57 -24.25
C ASP A 218 4.51 -14.29 -25.08
N ALA A 219 3.50 -13.41 -25.13
CA ALA A 219 3.64 -12.10 -25.77
C ALA A 219 4.66 -11.20 -25.07
N GLU A 220 4.69 -11.16 -23.73
CA GLU A 220 5.68 -10.34 -23.02
C GLU A 220 7.08 -10.92 -23.08
N ILE A 221 7.25 -12.24 -23.04
CA ILE A 221 8.54 -12.88 -23.36
C ILE A 221 8.99 -12.49 -24.76
N ALA A 222 8.11 -12.56 -25.77
CA ALA A 222 8.46 -12.20 -27.15
C ALA A 222 8.86 -10.71 -27.29
N LYS A 223 8.16 -9.82 -26.58
CA LYS A 223 8.45 -8.38 -26.56
C LYS A 223 9.79 -8.07 -25.88
N VAL A 224 10.07 -8.70 -24.74
CA VAL A 224 11.35 -8.54 -24.02
C VAL A 224 12.50 -9.17 -24.82
N GLN A 225 12.28 -10.33 -25.46
CA GLN A 225 13.24 -10.94 -26.38
C GLN A 225 13.57 -10.02 -27.56
N LYS A 226 12.58 -9.33 -28.14
CA LYS A 226 12.84 -8.35 -29.22
C LYS A 226 13.69 -7.17 -28.74
N LYS A 227 13.52 -6.73 -27.49
CA LYS A 227 14.40 -5.70 -26.87
C LYS A 227 15.81 -6.26 -26.65
N LEU A 228 15.92 -7.48 -26.12
CA LEU A 228 17.19 -8.17 -25.90
C LEU A 228 17.99 -8.32 -27.20
N GLU A 229 17.34 -8.72 -28.29
CA GLU A 229 17.96 -8.82 -29.61
C GLU A 229 18.47 -7.47 -30.12
N LYS A 230 17.74 -6.38 -29.86
CA LYS A 230 18.18 -5.03 -30.21
C LYS A 230 19.38 -4.58 -29.36
N ALA A 231 19.37 -4.86 -28.06
CA ALA A 231 20.47 -4.56 -27.16
C ALA A 231 21.73 -5.36 -27.53
N LYS A 232 21.59 -6.67 -27.81
CA LYS A 232 22.68 -7.53 -28.31
C LYS A 232 23.28 -7.03 -29.63
N LYS A 233 22.44 -6.59 -30.58
CA LYS A 233 22.91 -5.95 -31.82
C LYS A 233 23.68 -4.64 -31.55
N SER A 234 23.19 -3.82 -30.62
CA SER A 234 23.88 -2.59 -30.20
C SER A 234 25.24 -2.89 -29.59
N LYS A 235 25.31 -3.85 -28.65
CA LYS A 235 26.56 -4.34 -28.05
C LYS A 235 27.55 -4.79 -29.12
N ASN A 236 27.14 -5.66 -30.03
CA ASN A 236 27.99 -6.15 -31.11
C ASN A 236 28.54 -5.01 -31.99
N GLY A 237 27.71 -4.00 -32.30
CA GLY A 237 28.17 -2.82 -33.07
C GLY A 237 29.21 -1.98 -32.34
N ILE A 238 29.03 -1.80 -31.02
CA ILE A 238 30.01 -1.09 -30.17
C ILE A 238 31.31 -1.90 -30.07
N GLU A 239 31.23 -3.21 -29.84
CA GLU A 239 32.40 -4.09 -29.76
C GLU A 239 33.17 -4.15 -31.09
N GLN A 240 32.48 -4.19 -32.23
CA GLN A 240 33.12 -4.11 -33.56
C GLN A 240 33.85 -2.78 -33.76
N THR A 241 33.27 -1.68 -33.27
CA THR A 241 33.90 -0.36 -33.34
C THR A 241 35.16 -0.32 -32.48
N ILE A 242 35.08 -0.80 -31.24
CA ILE A 242 36.19 -0.85 -30.28
C ILE A 242 37.32 -1.78 -30.77
N ASN A 243 36.97 -2.93 -31.35
CA ASN A 243 37.92 -3.93 -31.84
C ASN A 243 38.45 -3.64 -33.26
N SER A 244 38.05 -2.53 -33.89
CA SER A 244 38.56 -2.18 -35.21
C SER A 244 40.04 -1.78 -35.13
N LYS A 245 40.84 -2.20 -36.12
CA LYS A 245 42.31 -2.00 -36.14
C LYS A 245 42.75 -0.53 -36.01
N ASP A 246 41.87 0.40 -36.41
CA ASP A 246 42.14 1.84 -36.38
C ASP A 246 41.60 2.53 -35.11
N TYR A 247 40.89 1.83 -34.22
CA TYR A 247 40.21 2.43 -33.08
C TYR A 247 41.20 2.99 -32.05
N GLU A 248 42.25 2.23 -31.76
CA GLU A 248 43.35 2.61 -30.86
C GLU A 248 44.02 3.92 -31.30
N THR A 249 44.18 4.12 -32.61
CA THR A 249 44.95 5.21 -33.22
C THR A 249 44.10 6.42 -33.61
N LYS A 250 42.81 6.23 -33.97
CA LYS A 250 41.91 7.32 -34.42
C LYS A 250 40.92 7.79 -33.36
N ALA A 251 40.58 7.00 -32.35
CA ALA A 251 39.62 7.41 -31.34
C ALA A 251 40.29 8.30 -30.28
N ASN A 252 39.74 9.50 -30.06
CA ASN A 252 40.19 10.37 -28.97
C ASN A 252 39.75 9.81 -27.59
N THR A 253 40.34 10.30 -26.51
CA THR A 253 40.08 9.83 -25.14
C THR A 253 38.59 9.90 -24.78
N GLN A 254 37.92 10.98 -25.18
CA GLN A 254 36.49 11.18 -24.93
C GLN A 254 35.62 10.14 -25.64
N ALA A 255 35.97 9.76 -26.87
CA ALA A 255 35.28 8.72 -27.63
C ALA A 255 35.54 7.32 -27.06
N LYS A 256 36.75 7.06 -26.56
CA LYS A 256 37.08 5.79 -25.87
C LYS A 256 36.26 5.63 -24.58
N GLU A 257 36.20 6.66 -23.75
CA GLU A 257 35.41 6.68 -22.52
C GLU A 257 33.91 6.57 -22.79
N ALA A 258 33.39 7.32 -23.75
CA ALA A 258 31.97 7.28 -24.12
C ALA A 258 31.55 5.89 -24.64
N ASN A 259 32.37 5.24 -25.47
CA ASN A 259 32.08 3.90 -25.98
C ASN A 259 32.18 2.84 -24.89
N LYS A 260 33.14 2.96 -23.96
CA LYS A 260 33.26 2.06 -22.80
C LYS A 260 32.04 2.18 -21.90
N SER A 261 31.66 3.40 -21.50
CA SER A 261 30.45 3.63 -20.69
C SER A 261 29.18 3.13 -21.39
N LYS A 262 29.08 3.34 -22.71
CA LYS A 262 27.94 2.83 -23.50
C LYS A 262 27.92 1.31 -23.56
N LEU A 263 29.08 0.65 -23.67
CA LEU A 263 29.19 -0.80 -23.63
C LEU A 263 28.75 -1.33 -22.27
N ASP A 264 29.27 -0.77 -21.18
CA ASP A 264 28.94 -1.18 -19.80
C ASP A 264 27.44 -1.06 -19.54
N ASN A 265 26.83 0.07 -19.91
CA ASN A 265 25.38 0.27 -19.80
C ASN A 265 24.57 -0.73 -20.64
N THR A 266 25.02 -1.03 -21.86
CA THR A 266 24.33 -1.99 -22.74
C THR A 266 24.46 -3.42 -22.20
N VAL A 267 25.59 -3.77 -21.57
CA VAL A 267 25.79 -5.07 -20.91
C VAL A 267 24.86 -5.20 -19.72
N ALA A 268 24.80 -4.20 -18.84
CA ALA A 268 23.87 -4.19 -17.71
C ALA A 268 22.39 -4.27 -18.16
N GLU A 269 22.02 -3.59 -19.25
CA GLU A 269 20.69 -3.69 -19.86
C GLU A 269 20.40 -5.13 -20.33
N ILE A 270 21.35 -5.79 -20.99
CA ILE A 270 21.22 -7.18 -21.45
C ILE A 270 21.00 -8.12 -20.26
N GLU A 271 21.81 -8.00 -19.21
CA GLU A 271 21.70 -8.83 -18.00
C GLU A 271 20.31 -8.67 -17.34
N GLY A 272 19.82 -7.43 -17.22
CA GLY A 272 18.48 -7.16 -16.69
C GLY A 272 17.36 -7.74 -17.54
N LEU A 273 17.48 -7.66 -18.88
CA LEU A 273 16.51 -8.24 -19.81
C LEU A 273 16.52 -9.78 -19.77
N GLU A 274 17.68 -10.41 -19.62
CA GLU A 274 17.81 -11.86 -19.50
C GLU A 274 17.19 -12.37 -18.19
N ALA A 275 17.47 -11.70 -17.06
CA ALA A 275 16.84 -12.00 -15.78
C ALA A 275 15.30 -11.84 -15.83
N THR A 276 14.81 -10.82 -16.53
CA THR A 276 13.36 -10.62 -16.74
C THR A 276 12.75 -11.78 -17.52
N ILE A 277 13.41 -12.26 -18.58
CA ILE A 277 12.93 -13.41 -19.38
C ILE A 277 12.91 -14.68 -18.54
N GLU A 278 13.92 -14.94 -17.71
CA GLU A 278 13.95 -16.09 -16.81
C GLU A 278 12.80 -16.03 -15.79
N ASN A 279 12.55 -14.87 -15.19
CA ASN A 279 11.43 -14.70 -14.26
C ASN A 279 10.09 -14.95 -14.95
N LEU A 280 9.86 -14.37 -16.15
CA LEU A 280 8.65 -14.61 -16.93
C LEU A 280 8.47 -16.10 -17.31
N LYS A 281 9.56 -16.80 -17.66
CA LYS A 281 9.50 -18.25 -17.94
C LYS A 281 9.14 -19.06 -16.70
N ARG A 282 9.62 -18.68 -15.52
CA ARG A 282 9.24 -19.32 -14.25
C ARG A 282 7.74 -19.20 -13.98
N LEU A 283 7.10 -18.11 -14.41
CA LEU A 283 5.65 -17.91 -14.27
C LEU A 283 4.79 -18.75 -15.24
N LYS A 284 5.42 -19.40 -16.24
CA LYS A 284 4.72 -20.27 -17.20
C LYS A 284 4.53 -21.70 -16.68
N LEU A 285 5.49 -22.16 -15.87
CA LEU A 285 5.44 -23.44 -15.17
C LEU A 285 4.40 -23.29 -14.05
#